data_AF-D4L2E8-F1
#
_entry.id   AF-D4L2E8-F1
#
_cell.length_a   1.000
_cell.length_b   1.000
_cell.length_c   1.000
_cell.angle_alpha   90.00
_cell.angle_beta   90.00
_cell.angle_gamma   90.00
#
_symmetry.space_group_name_H-M   'P 1'
#
loop_
_entity.id
_entity.type
_entity.pdbx_description
1 polymer ?
#
loop_
_entity_poly.entity_id
_entity_poly.type
_entity_poly.pdbx_seq_one_letter_code
_entity_poly.pdbx_strand_id
1 'polypeptide(L)'
;MQNSLEKVCIDEKKQIVKADAYPDIQELLAAAQVVITDYSSCIFDFLLTVRPGFLFVPDLEHYDQERGFYYKLEETPFPIAHTNEELIHNIENFNQEKYSMRVEDFLKKKGSVEDGEASVRVCNLIESIVSEKEIRG
;
A
#
# COMPACT_ATOMS: atom_id res chain seq x y z
N MET A 1 12.16 20.25 11.49
CA MET A 1 12.55 18.94 10.90
C MET A 1 13.62 18.33 11.77
N GLN A 2 13.21 17.58 12.79
CA GLN A 2 14.12 16.94 13.74
C GLN A 2 14.15 15.46 13.37
N ASN A 3 15.36 14.99 13.06
CA ASN A 3 15.79 13.67 12.62
C ASN A 3 14.82 12.49 12.92
N SER A 4 13.99 12.10 11.94
CA SER A 4 13.07 10.95 12.04
C SER A 4 13.78 9.59 12.08
N LEU A 5 15.10 9.56 11.86
CA LEU A 5 15.92 8.34 11.75
C LEU A 5 16.32 7.72 13.11
N GLU A 6 16.10 8.40 14.24
CA GLU A 6 16.54 7.91 15.56
C GLU A 6 15.65 6.80 16.17
N LYS A 7 14.48 6.50 15.59
CA LYS A 7 13.52 5.52 16.16
C LYS A 7 13.67 4.10 15.62
N VAL A 8 14.73 3.86 14.87
CA VAL A 8 14.91 2.63 14.11
C VAL A 8 15.92 1.75 14.84
N CYS A 9 15.44 0.71 15.52
CA CYS A 9 16.30 -0.25 16.20
C CYS A 9 16.85 -1.27 15.19
N ILE A 10 18.15 -1.17 14.89
CA ILE A 10 18.88 -2.10 14.01
C ILE A 10 19.45 -3.23 14.89
N ASP A 11 19.01 -4.46 14.66
CA ASP A 11 19.70 -5.65 15.19
C ASP A 11 20.88 -5.97 14.25
N GLU A 12 22.11 -5.58 14.57
CA GLU A 12 23.23 -5.77 13.61
C GLU A 12 23.53 -7.23 13.23
N LYS A 13 22.95 -8.22 13.94
CA LYS A 13 23.13 -9.66 13.64
C LYS A 13 22.04 -10.23 12.72
N LYS A 14 20.94 -9.52 12.51
CA LYS A 14 19.84 -9.91 11.63
C LYS A 14 19.56 -8.70 10.76
N GLN A 15 19.60 -8.79 9.43
CA GLN A 15 19.30 -7.66 8.54
C GLN A 15 17.79 -7.27 8.62
N ILE A 16 17.31 -6.97 9.82
CA ILE A 16 15.93 -6.77 10.23
C ILE A 16 15.94 -5.52 11.10
N VAL A 17 15.08 -4.60 10.70
CA VAL A 17 14.97 -3.30 11.29
C VAL A 17 13.52 -3.13 11.73
N LYS A 18 13.31 -2.90 13.03
CA LYS A 18 11.96 -2.64 13.55
C LYS A 18 11.58 -1.19 13.28
N ALA A 19 10.42 -1.00 12.66
CA ALA A 19 9.90 0.31 12.28
C ALA A 19 8.46 0.55 12.78
N ASP A 20 7.97 -0.26 13.73
CA ASP A 20 6.63 -0.14 14.32
C ASP A 20 6.41 1.19 15.07
N ALA A 21 7.48 1.83 15.54
CA ALA A 21 7.44 3.16 16.16
C ALA A 21 7.67 4.32 15.18
N TYR A 22 7.83 4.03 13.87
CA TYR A 22 8.02 5.06 12.86
C TYR A 22 6.70 5.81 12.63
N PRO A 23 6.70 7.15 12.65
CA PRO A 23 5.46 7.93 12.72
C PRO A 23 4.62 7.90 11.43
N ASP A 24 5.26 7.71 10.28
CA ASP A 24 4.58 7.74 8.98
C ASP A 24 4.97 6.55 8.10
N ILE A 25 4.02 5.66 7.87
CA ILE A 25 4.20 4.50 7.01
C ILE A 25 4.43 4.88 5.54
N GLN A 26 3.90 6.04 5.07
CA GLN A 26 4.04 6.45 3.68
C GLN A 26 5.49 6.71 3.30
N GLU A 27 6.31 7.24 4.23
CA GLU A 27 7.74 7.41 4.03
C GLU A 27 8.46 6.05 3.90
N LEU A 28 8.05 5.05 4.69
CA LEU A 28 8.58 3.69 4.59
C LEU A 28 8.21 3.03 3.27
N LEU A 29 6.95 3.18 2.84
CA LEU A 29 6.46 2.67 1.55
C LEU A 29 7.21 3.32 0.39
N ALA A 30 7.45 4.64 0.44
CA ALA A 30 8.20 5.35 -0.59
C ALA A 30 9.66 4.84 -0.71
N ALA A 31 10.28 4.52 0.43
CA ALA A 31 11.65 3.99 0.48
C ALA A 31 11.76 2.51 0.09
N ALA A 32 10.68 1.73 0.23
CA ALA A 32 10.67 0.29 -0.01
C ALA A 32 10.72 -0.09 -1.50
N GLN A 33 11.47 -1.14 -1.83
CA GLN A 33 11.49 -1.75 -3.16
C GLN A 33 10.40 -2.82 -3.33
N VAL A 34 10.00 -3.46 -2.23
CA VAL A 34 9.03 -4.56 -2.20
C VAL A 34 8.22 -4.44 -0.92
N VAL A 35 6.93 -4.79 -0.98
CA VAL A 35 6.06 -4.94 0.20
C VAL A 35 5.50 -6.36 0.24
N ILE A 36 5.51 -6.95 1.43
CA ILE A 36 4.79 -8.20 1.74
C ILE A 36 3.82 -7.86 2.86
N THR A 37 2.54 -8.17 2.66
CA THR A 37 1.51 -7.99 3.69
C THR A 37 0.44 -9.05 3.53
N ASP A 38 -0.45 -9.17 4.51
CA ASP A 38 -1.60 -10.05 4.53
C ASP A 38 -2.88 -9.35 4.01
N TYR A 39 -3.63 -8.69 4.89
CA TYR A 39 -4.93 -8.07 4.65
C TYR A 39 -4.89 -6.55 4.81
N SER A 40 -3.70 -5.98 4.95
CA SER A 40 -3.53 -4.53 5.08
C SER A 40 -3.82 -3.80 3.77
N SER A 41 -4.59 -2.71 3.87
CA SER A 41 -4.86 -1.84 2.73
C SER A 41 -3.63 -1.07 2.25
N CYS A 42 -2.54 -1.03 3.03
CA CYS A 42 -1.30 -0.32 2.65
C CYS A 42 -0.70 -0.82 1.33
N ILE A 43 -1.02 -2.05 0.92
CA ILE A 43 -0.57 -2.59 -0.37
C ILE A 43 -1.19 -1.83 -1.56
N PHE A 44 -2.38 -1.23 -1.39
CA PHE A 44 -3.01 -0.41 -2.42
C PHE A 44 -2.40 0.99 -2.51
N ASP A 45 -1.89 1.53 -1.40
CA ASP A 45 -1.08 2.75 -1.44
C ASP A 45 0.24 2.47 -2.17
N PHE A 46 0.90 1.35 -1.84
CA PHE A 46 2.13 0.92 -2.49
C PHE A 46 1.95 0.55 -3.98
N LEU A 47 0.76 0.09 -4.37
CA LEU A 47 0.42 -0.23 -5.76
C LEU A 47 0.70 0.93 -6.72
N LEU A 48 0.52 2.17 -6.26
CA LEU A 48 0.75 3.38 -7.02
C LEU A 48 2.21 3.55 -7.46
N THR A 49 3.16 2.94 -6.75
CA THR A 49 4.57 2.95 -7.15
C THR A 49 4.87 1.93 -8.24
N VAL A 50 3.93 1.03 -8.57
CA VAL A 50 4.07 -0.08 -9.53
C VAL A 50 5.25 -1.01 -9.19
N ARG A 51 5.64 -1.04 -7.91
CA ARG A 51 6.71 -1.92 -7.39
C ARG A 51 6.11 -3.24 -6.88
N PRO A 52 6.90 -4.31 -6.76
CA PRO A 52 6.40 -5.62 -6.36
C PRO A 52 5.71 -5.61 -4.98
N GLY A 53 4.42 -5.92 -4.96
CA GLY A 53 3.66 -6.22 -3.75
C GLY A 53 3.24 -7.68 -3.72
N PHE A 54 3.35 -8.34 -2.56
CA PHE A 54 2.98 -9.75 -2.36
C PHE A 54 1.99 -9.89 -1.21
N LEU A 55 0.99 -10.76 -1.41
CA LEU A 55 0.02 -11.11 -0.38
C LEU A 55 0.40 -12.46 0.26
N PHE A 56 0.64 -12.46 1.57
CA PHE A 56 0.86 -13.69 2.36
C PHE A 56 -0.33 -13.92 3.29
N VAL A 57 -1.21 -14.86 2.91
CA VAL A 57 -2.54 -15.05 3.48
C VAL A 57 -2.78 -16.53 3.82
N PRO A 58 -2.05 -17.08 4.83
CA PRO A 58 -2.12 -18.49 5.19
C PRO A 58 -3.52 -18.93 5.68
N ASP A 59 -4.35 -17.99 6.12
CA ASP A 59 -5.67 -18.18 6.74
C ASP A 59 -6.82 -17.60 5.91
N LEU A 60 -6.64 -17.43 4.59
CA LEU A 60 -7.61 -16.77 3.70
C LEU A 60 -9.04 -17.27 3.83
N GLU A 61 -9.23 -18.60 3.86
CA GLU A 61 -10.57 -19.21 3.94
C GLU A 61 -11.28 -18.89 5.26
N HIS A 62 -10.54 -18.85 6.37
CA HIS A 62 -11.11 -18.48 7.68
C HIS A 62 -11.42 -16.99 7.72
N TYR A 63 -10.52 -16.16 7.20
CA TYR A 63 -10.68 -14.71 7.21
C TYR A 63 -11.90 -14.25 6.39
N ASP A 64 -12.11 -14.81 5.18
CA ASP A 64 -13.26 -14.45 4.32
C ASP A 64 -14.60 -14.81 4.98
N GLN A 65 -14.68 -15.96 5.67
CA GLN A 65 -15.89 -16.41 6.34
C GLN A 65 -16.29 -15.51 7.52
N GLU A 66 -15.31 -14.94 8.24
CA GLU A 66 -15.58 -14.13 9.43
C GLU A 66 -15.81 -12.64 9.11
N ARG A 67 -15.04 -12.09 8.18
CA ARG A 67 -15.02 -10.64 7.90
C ARG A 67 -15.73 -10.27 6.61
N GLY A 68 -15.68 -11.16 5.60
CA GLY A 68 -16.04 -10.88 4.22
C GLY A 68 -15.10 -9.87 3.56
N PHE A 69 -14.60 -10.16 2.37
CA PHE A 69 -13.86 -9.16 1.61
C PHE A 69 -14.77 -8.27 0.76
N TYR A 70 -14.46 -6.97 0.71
CA TYR A 70 -15.05 -6.06 -0.30
C TYR A 70 -14.70 -6.50 -1.73
N TYR A 71 -13.57 -7.19 -1.90
CA TYR A 71 -13.09 -7.73 -3.17
C TYR A 71 -12.34 -9.04 -2.96
N LYS A 72 -12.52 -9.96 -3.89
CA LYS A 72 -11.69 -11.17 -3.97
C LYS A 72 -10.23 -10.78 -4.16
N LEU A 73 -9.34 -11.24 -3.27
CA LEU A 73 -7.90 -10.93 -3.37
C LEU A 73 -7.34 -11.39 -4.72
N GLU A 74 -7.93 -12.44 -5.31
CA GLU A 74 -7.59 -13.00 -6.61
C GLU A 74 -7.82 -12.02 -7.77
N GLU A 75 -8.68 -11.02 -7.59
CA GLU A 75 -8.93 -9.95 -8.58
C GLU A 75 -7.85 -8.85 -8.54
N THR A 76 -7.03 -8.82 -7.49
CA THR A 76 -5.93 -7.85 -7.36
C THR A 76 -4.75 -8.25 -8.27
N PRO A 77 -3.82 -7.33 -8.57
CA PRO A 77 -2.65 -7.65 -9.39
C PRO A 77 -1.57 -8.45 -8.63
N PHE A 78 -1.70 -8.60 -7.31
CA PHE A 78 -0.67 -9.15 -6.44
C PHE A 78 -0.60 -10.68 -6.54
N PRO A 79 0.61 -11.27 -6.50
CA PRO A 79 0.76 -12.70 -6.24
C PRO A 79 0.30 -13.03 -4.81
N ILE A 80 -0.43 -14.13 -4.67
CA ILE A 80 -0.98 -14.62 -3.42
C ILE A 80 -0.20 -15.88 -3.02
N ALA A 81 0.18 -15.97 -1.75
CA ALA A 81 0.82 -17.13 -1.15
C ALA A 81 0.11 -17.51 0.15
N HIS A 82 -0.15 -18.80 0.33
CA HIS A 82 -0.67 -19.40 1.55
C HIS A 82 0.43 -20.06 2.39
N THR A 83 1.59 -20.34 1.79
CA THR A 83 2.74 -20.94 2.44
C THR A 83 4.01 -20.14 2.17
N ASN A 84 5.05 -20.37 3.00
CA ASN A 84 6.35 -19.74 2.77
C ASN A 84 6.96 -20.19 1.45
N GLU A 85 6.75 -21.44 1.07
CA GLU A 85 7.23 -22.02 -0.19
C GLU A 85 6.60 -21.32 -1.39
N GLU A 86 5.29 -21.06 -1.35
CA GLU A 86 4.59 -20.29 -2.38
C GLU A 86 5.06 -18.83 -2.42
N LEU A 87 5.31 -18.22 -1.25
CA LEU A 87 5.80 -16.85 -1.17
C LEU A 87 7.19 -16.73 -1.80
N ILE A 88 8.10 -17.64 -1.45
CA ILE A 88 9.44 -17.72 -2.03
C ILE A 88 9.35 -17.93 -3.55
N HIS A 89 8.53 -18.89 -3.99
CA HIS A 89 8.32 -19.17 -5.41
C HIS A 89 7.82 -17.94 -6.17
N ASN A 90 6.84 -17.22 -5.61
CA ASN A 90 6.29 -16.00 -6.19
C ASN A 90 7.35 -14.89 -6.31
N ILE A 91 8.23 -14.76 -5.32
CA ILE A 91 9.33 -13.77 -5.34
C ILE A 91 10.38 -14.14 -6.38
N GLU A 92 10.83 -15.39 -6.42
CA GLU A 92 11.87 -15.87 -7.35
C GLU A 92 11.42 -15.81 -8.82
N ASN A 93 10.13 -16.02 -9.08
CA ASN A 93 9.56 -16.06 -10.42
C ASN A 93 8.78 -14.79 -10.78
N PHE A 94 8.99 -13.71 -10.02
CA PHE A 94 8.27 -12.47 -10.23
C PHE A 94 8.57 -11.86 -11.61
N ASN A 95 7.52 -11.57 -12.38
CA ASN A 95 7.62 -10.93 -13.68
C ASN A 95 7.07 -9.50 -13.61
N GLN A 96 7.99 -8.53 -13.60
CA GLN A 96 7.65 -7.11 -13.48
C GLN A 96 6.79 -6.59 -14.63
N GLU A 97 7.05 -7.00 -15.88
CA GLU A 97 6.28 -6.53 -17.04
C GLU A 97 4.81 -6.97 -16.95
N LYS A 98 4.58 -8.26 -16.67
CA LYS A 98 3.24 -8.82 -16.46
C LYS A 98 2.55 -8.18 -15.27
N TYR A 99 3.29 -7.92 -14.20
CA TYR A 99 2.75 -7.25 -13.01
C TYR A 99 2.30 -5.83 -13.35
N SER A 100 3.16 -5.00 -13.95
CA SER A 100 2.82 -3.62 -14.33
C SER A 100 1.57 -3.54 -15.22
N MET A 101 1.42 -4.45 -16.18
CA MET A 101 0.20 -4.52 -17.00
C MET A 101 -1.06 -4.82 -16.19
N ARG A 102 -0.97 -5.74 -15.21
CA ARG A 102 -2.09 -6.03 -14.29
C ARG A 102 -2.39 -4.86 -13.37
N VAL A 103 -1.37 -4.14 -12.90
CA VAL A 103 -1.55 -2.93 -12.10
C VAL A 103 -2.32 -1.87 -12.88
N GLU A 104 -1.91 -1.60 -14.12
CA GLU A 104 -2.58 -0.63 -14.99
C GLU A 104 -4.04 -1.00 -15.24
N ASP A 105 -4.32 -2.26 -15.60
CA ASP A 105 -5.67 -2.77 -15.81
C ASP A 105 -6.52 -2.69 -14.53
N PHE A 106 -5.94 -3.04 -13.37
CA PHE A 106 -6.62 -2.94 -12.08
C PHE A 106 -6.98 -1.50 -11.73
N LEU A 107 -6.04 -0.57 -11.83
CA LEU A 107 -6.26 0.86 -11.53
C LEU A 107 -7.32 1.45 -12.47
N LYS A 108 -7.27 1.10 -13.76
CA LYS A 108 -8.27 1.52 -14.75
C LYS A 108 -9.65 0.98 -14.42
N LYS A 109 -9.78 -0.30 -14.08
CA LYS A 109 -11.06 -0.93 -13.69
C LYS A 109 -11.65 -0.34 -12.41
N LYS A 110 -10.80 0.05 -11.46
CA LYS A 110 -11.22 0.69 -10.21
C LYS A 110 -11.50 2.20 -10.37
N GLY A 111 -11.23 2.77 -11.54
CA GLY A 111 -11.45 4.19 -11.79
C GLY A 111 -10.54 5.07 -10.94
N SER A 112 -9.30 4.65 -10.73
CA SER A 112 -8.33 5.45 -9.97
C SER A 112 -8.20 6.85 -10.59
N VAL A 113 -8.32 7.86 -9.74
CA VAL A 113 -8.17 9.29 -10.09
C VAL A 113 -6.94 9.90 -9.43
N GLU A 114 -6.03 9.05 -8.96
CA GLU A 114 -4.84 9.50 -8.24
C GLU A 114 -3.89 10.25 -9.18
N ASP A 115 -3.55 11.47 -8.78
CA ASP A 115 -2.70 12.39 -9.53
C ASP A 115 -1.74 13.18 -8.64
N GLY A 116 -1.71 12.90 -7.32
CA GLY A 116 -0.85 13.57 -6.35
C GLY A 116 -1.37 14.93 -5.87
N GLU A 117 -2.53 15.40 -6.33
CA GLU A 117 -3.07 16.73 -6.06
C GLU A 117 -4.28 16.72 -5.09
N ALA A 118 -4.54 15.57 -4.45
CA ALA A 118 -5.71 15.40 -3.57
C ALA A 118 -5.74 16.44 -2.42
N SER A 119 -4.62 16.62 -1.72
CA SER A 119 -4.51 17.59 -0.62
C SER A 119 -4.72 19.03 -1.10
N VAL A 120 -4.17 19.39 -2.25
CA VAL A 120 -4.32 20.73 -2.85
C VAL A 120 -5.79 21.00 -3.17
N ARG A 121 -6.49 20.05 -3.79
CA ARG A 121 -7.93 20.17 -4.09
C ARG A 121 -8.76 20.38 -2.82
N VAL A 122 -8.47 19.65 -1.74
CA VAL A 122 -9.18 19.79 -0.47
C VAL A 122 -8.91 21.15 0.18
N CYS A 123 -7.65 21.59 0.22
CA CYS A 123 -7.31 22.92 0.73
C CYS A 123 -8.05 24.03 -0.02
N ASN A 124 -8.01 24.00 -1.36
CA ASN A 124 -8.70 24.99 -2.20
C ASN A 124 -10.22 24.99 -1.96
N LEU A 125 -10.82 23.82 -1.73
CA LEU A 125 -12.25 23.71 -1.40
C LEU A 125 -12.58 24.31 -0.03
N ILE A 126 -11.74 24.08 0.97
CA ILE A 126 -11.95 24.65 2.31
C ILE A 126 -11.85 26.18 2.24
N GLU A 127 -10.83 26.69 1.57
CA GLU A 127 -10.61 28.13 1.40
C GLU A 127 -11.79 28.83 0.70
N SER A 128 -12.37 28.20 -0.33
CA SER A 128 -13.53 28.77 -1.03
C SER A 128 -14.78 28.82 -0.14
N ILE A 129 -15.06 27.76 0.62
CA ILE A 129 -16.22 27.70 1.53
C ILE A 129 -16.10 28.73 2.66
N VAL A 130 -14.90 28.91 3.22
CA VAL A 130 -14.65 29.89 4.29
C VAL A 130 -14.84 31.31 3.75
N SER A 131 -14.26 31.62 2.59
CA SER A 131 -14.36 32.95 1.98
C SER A 131 -15.80 33.33 1.61
N GLU A 132 -16.62 32.38 1.14
CA GLU A 132 -18.04 32.64 0.84
C GLU A 132 -18.89 32.92 2.08
N LYS A 133 -18.54 32.34 3.24
CA LYS A 133 -19.23 32.60 4.51
C LYS A 133 -18.93 33.99 5.06
N GLU A 134 -17.71 34.51 4.90
CA GLU A 134 -17.34 35.87 5.32
C GLU A 134 -18.04 36.96 4.49
N ILE A 135 -18.40 36.67 3.24
CA ILE A 135 -19.11 37.62 2.36
C ILE A 135 -20.63 37.67 2.67
N ARG A 136 -21.18 36.63 3.31
CA ARG A 136 -22.63 36.50 3.58
C ARG A 136 -23.03 36.74 5.04
N GLY A 137 -22.08 36.96 5.95
CA GLY A 137 -22.30 37.28 7.37
C GLY A 137 -22.10 38.76 7.65
#